data_AF-A0A2V9XUJ3-F1
#
_entry.id   AF-A0A2V9XUJ3-F1
#
_cell.length_a   1.000
_cell.length_b   1.000
_cell.length_c   1.000
_cell.angle_alpha   90.00
_cell.angle_beta   90.00
_cell.angle_gamma   90.00
#
_symmetry.space_group_name_H-M   'P 1'
#
loop_
_entity.id
_entity.type
_entity.pdbx_description
1 polymer ?
#
loop_
_entity_poly.entity_id
_entity_poly.type
_entity_poly.pdbx_seq_one_letter_code
_entity_poly.pdbx_strand_id
1 'polypeptide(L)'
;MRPIDRYDIGHVQEVIRQAHDELRQLMQQRAEIMKRIGTVKQTISGLANLFGDGVLNDELMELVDRKSNGRQPGFTKACRMILMESGRAMNSRDICDYFQEKLPDLLARHKDPMASVTTVLNRLVEYGEAEAVMSNGRRAWRWVADVPSSPTTGDQVGLVS
;
A
#
# COMPACT_ATOMS: atom_id res chain seq x y z
N MET A 1 35.04 30.60 -29.61
CA MET A 1 34.42 29.82 -28.53
C MET A 1 32.98 30.33 -28.41
N ARG A 2 31.97 29.52 -28.79
CA ARG A 2 30.58 29.98 -28.94
C ARG A 2 29.88 30.05 -27.57
N PRO A 3 28.98 31.02 -27.33
CA PRO A 3 28.28 31.18 -26.06
C PRO A 3 27.14 30.16 -25.98
N ILE A 4 27.38 29.07 -25.26
CA ILE A 4 26.36 28.09 -24.87
C ILE A 4 25.74 28.49 -23.51
N ASP A 5 26.30 29.49 -22.82
CA ASP A 5 26.13 29.72 -21.37
C ASP A 5 24.87 30.46 -20.90
N ARG A 6 23.76 30.50 -21.65
CA ARG A 6 22.56 31.21 -21.13
C ARG A 6 21.20 30.76 -21.63
N TYR A 7 21.15 29.93 -22.67
CA TYR A 7 19.99 29.05 -22.77
C TYR A 7 20.12 28.04 -21.62
N ASP A 8 18.99 27.56 -21.13
CA ASP A 8 18.88 26.22 -20.57
C ASP A 8 19.01 25.97 -19.06
N ILE A 9 19.48 26.86 -18.18
CA ILE A 9 19.40 26.53 -16.72
C ILE A 9 17.99 26.77 -16.18
N GLY A 10 17.39 27.92 -16.48
CA GLY A 10 16.01 28.22 -16.05
C GLY A 10 14.95 27.36 -16.74
N HIS A 11 15.18 27.01 -18.02
CA HIS A 11 14.28 26.11 -18.76
C HIS A 11 14.40 24.67 -18.23
N VAL A 12 15.61 24.16 -18.01
CA VAL A 12 15.80 22.83 -17.39
C VAL A 12 15.23 22.78 -15.98
N GLN A 13 15.37 23.83 -15.17
CA GLN A 13 14.75 23.89 -13.84
C GLN A 13 13.22 23.83 -13.92
N GLU A 14 12.60 24.52 -14.88
CA GLU A 14 11.15 24.47 -15.07
C GLU A 14 10.69 23.10 -15.57
N VAL A 15 11.42 22.46 -16.48
CA VAL A 15 11.13 21.09 -16.94
C VAL A 15 11.26 20.09 -15.80
N ILE A 16 12.30 20.18 -14.96
CA ILE A 16 12.47 19.33 -13.77
C ILE A 16 11.32 19.55 -12.79
N ARG A 17 10.91 20.80 -12.56
CA ARG A 17 9.78 21.12 -11.68
C ARG A 17 8.48 20.49 -12.20
N GLN A 18 8.19 20.63 -13.49
CA GLN A 18 7.03 20.03 -14.13
C GLN A 18 7.04 18.51 -14.04
N ALA A 19 8.17 17.87 -14.36
CA ALA A 19 8.33 16.41 -14.25
C ALA A 19 8.19 15.92 -12.79
N HIS A 20 8.69 16.69 -11.83
CA HIS A 20 8.54 16.38 -10.40
C HIS A 20 7.08 16.52 -9.94
N ASP A 21 6.38 17.57 -10.36
CA ASP A 21 4.96 17.76 -10.06
C ASP A 21 4.08 16.67 -10.70
N GLU A 22 4.37 16.28 -11.95
CA GLU A 22 3.71 15.17 -12.64
C GLU A 22 3.98 13.84 -11.93
N LEU A 23 5.23 13.56 -11.56
CA LEU A 23 5.57 12.36 -10.78
C LEU A 23 4.80 12.31 -9.46
N ARG A 24 4.70 13.43 -8.74
CA ARG A 24 3.92 13.52 -7.49
C ARG A 24 2.45 13.21 -7.74
N GLN A 25 1.85 13.76 -8.80
CA GLN A 25 0.46 13.50 -9.18
C GLN A 25 0.24 12.02 -9.54
N LEU A 26 1.14 11.42 -10.31
CA LEU A 26 1.08 10.00 -10.66
C LEU A 26 1.18 9.10 -9.42
N MET A 27 2.06 9.44 -8.46
CA MET A 27 2.14 8.72 -7.19
C MET A 27 0.84 8.80 -6.39
N GLN A 28 0.20 9.98 -6.36
CA GLN A 28 -1.09 10.16 -5.69
C GLN A 28 -2.21 9.36 -6.38
N GLN A 29 -2.28 9.41 -7.72
CA GLN A 29 -3.24 8.62 -8.50
C GLN A 29 -3.04 7.11 -8.30
N ARG A 30 -1.78 6.64 -8.28
CA ARG A 30 -1.44 5.25 -8.00
C ARG A 30 -1.98 4.82 -6.63
N ALA A 31 -1.79 5.63 -5.59
CA ALA A 31 -2.29 5.35 -4.25
C ALA A 31 -3.82 5.26 -4.22
N GLU A 32 -4.52 6.17 -4.90
CA GLU A 32 -5.99 6.17 -4.99
C GLU A 32 -6.52 4.94 -5.73
N ILE A 33 -5.89 4.57 -6.86
CA ILE A 33 -6.25 3.37 -7.63
C ILE A 33 -6.02 2.11 -6.79
N MET A 34 -4.90 2.01 -6.09
CA MET A 34 -4.61 0.87 -5.20
C MET A 34 -5.63 0.76 -4.06
N LYS A 35 -6.06 1.88 -3.50
CA LYS A 35 -7.17 1.93 -2.53
C LYS A 35 -8.44 1.34 -3.12
N ARG A 36 -8.86 1.79 -4.30
CA ARG A 36 -10.06 1.29 -4.98
C ARG A 36 -9.97 -0.20 -5.30
N ILE A 37 -8.81 -0.67 -5.79
CA ILE A 37 -8.55 -2.09 -6.05
C ILE A 37 -8.73 -2.90 -4.76
N GLY A 38 -8.13 -2.47 -3.65
CA GLY A 38 -8.24 -3.15 -2.36
C GLY A 38 -9.68 -3.26 -1.87
N THR A 39 -10.44 -2.17 -1.93
CA THR A 39 -11.87 -2.17 -1.56
C THR A 39 -12.69 -3.13 -2.41
N VAL A 40 -12.49 -3.12 -3.74
CA VAL A 40 -13.21 -4.03 -4.65
C VAL A 40 -12.86 -5.49 -4.35
N LYS A 41 -11.56 -5.82 -4.17
CA LYS A 41 -11.13 -7.17 -3.77
C LYS A 41 -11.78 -7.61 -2.45
N GLN A 42 -11.84 -6.73 -1.46
CA GLN A 42 -12.48 -7.01 -0.17
C GLN A 42 -13.97 -7.30 -0.32
N THR A 43 -14.69 -6.51 -1.12
CA THR A 43 -16.11 -6.76 -1.41
C THR A 43 -16.32 -8.12 -2.06
N ILE A 44 -15.52 -8.46 -3.07
CA ILE A 44 -15.61 -9.76 -3.76
C ILE A 44 -15.32 -10.91 -2.79
N SER A 45 -14.26 -10.80 -1.99
CA SER A 45 -13.96 -11.79 -0.95
C SER A 45 -15.08 -11.90 0.10
N GLY A 46 -15.70 -10.78 0.48
CA GLY A 46 -16.85 -10.77 1.38
C GLY A 46 -18.04 -11.54 0.79
N LEU A 47 -18.35 -11.32 -0.49
CA LEU A 47 -19.41 -12.05 -1.19
C LEU A 47 -19.12 -13.55 -1.27
N ALA A 48 -17.90 -13.93 -1.63
CA ALA A 48 -17.51 -15.34 -1.68
C ALA A 48 -17.57 -16.02 -0.30
N ASN A 49 -17.26 -15.31 0.79
CA ASN A 49 -17.44 -15.83 2.15
C ASN A 49 -18.91 -16.07 2.52
N LEU A 50 -19.84 -15.26 2.00
CA LEU A 50 -21.27 -15.36 2.30
C LEU A 50 -22.00 -16.38 1.43
N PHE A 51 -21.60 -16.50 0.16
CA PHE A 51 -22.31 -17.31 -0.85
C PHE A 51 -21.50 -18.53 -1.32
N GLY A 52 -20.30 -18.73 -0.79
CA GLY A 52 -19.35 -19.78 -1.19
C GLY A 52 -18.50 -19.40 -2.40
N ASP A 53 -17.35 -20.05 -2.55
CA ASP A 53 -16.38 -19.73 -3.62
C ASP A 53 -16.87 -20.06 -5.04
N GLY A 54 -17.95 -20.84 -5.19
CA GLY A 54 -18.52 -21.22 -6.49
C GLY A 54 -19.06 -20.05 -7.33
N VAL A 55 -19.20 -18.86 -6.73
CA VAL A 55 -19.57 -17.63 -7.44
C VAL A 55 -18.39 -16.97 -8.16
N LEU A 56 -17.15 -17.37 -7.84
CA LEU A 56 -15.94 -16.83 -8.43
C LEU A 56 -15.43 -17.78 -9.52
N ASN A 57 -15.04 -17.23 -10.67
CA ASN A 57 -14.27 -17.98 -11.66
C ASN A 57 -12.77 -17.99 -11.28
N ASP A 58 -11.98 -18.80 -11.97
CA ASP A 58 -10.56 -18.99 -11.69
C ASP A 58 -9.74 -17.70 -11.75
N GLU A 59 -10.00 -16.86 -12.75
CA GLU A 59 -9.33 -15.56 -12.92
C GLU A 59 -9.63 -14.64 -11.72
N LEU A 60 -10.89 -14.58 -11.30
CA LEU A 60 -11.32 -13.75 -10.19
C LEU A 60 -10.75 -14.25 -8.87
N MET A 61 -10.71 -15.57 -8.65
CA MET A 61 -10.07 -16.14 -7.46
C MET A 61 -8.57 -15.83 -7.40
N GLU A 62 -7.86 -15.79 -8.53
CA GLU A 62 -6.46 -15.38 -8.59
C GLU A 62 -6.30 -13.88 -8.27
N LEU A 63 -7.17 -13.03 -8.83
CA LEU A 63 -7.15 -11.59 -8.59
C LEU A 63 -7.46 -11.22 -7.14
N VAL A 64 -8.36 -11.93 -6.46
CA VAL A 64 -8.63 -11.72 -5.02
C VAL A 64 -7.73 -12.54 -4.11
N ASP A 65 -6.66 -13.11 -4.66
CA ASP A 65 -5.60 -13.83 -3.95
C ASP A 65 -6.10 -15.06 -3.16
N ARG A 66 -7.25 -15.63 -3.53
CA ARG A 66 -7.84 -16.86 -2.98
C ARG A 66 -7.30 -18.13 -3.62
N LYS A 67 -6.97 -18.07 -4.92
CA LYS A 67 -6.39 -19.22 -5.63
C LYS A 67 -4.87 -19.18 -5.55
N SER A 68 -4.29 -19.99 -4.68
CA SER A 68 -2.88 -20.38 -4.82
C SER A 68 -2.83 -21.55 -5.82
N ASN A 69 -2.29 -21.35 -7.02
CA ASN A 69 -2.12 -22.40 -8.04
C ASN A 69 -1.04 -23.43 -7.63
N GLY A 70 -1.06 -23.92 -6.39
CA GLY A 70 0.02 -24.72 -5.79
C GLY A 70 1.33 -23.94 -5.53
N ARG A 71 1.40 -22.67 -5.94
CA ARG A 71 2.50 -21.76 -5.66
C ARG A 71 2.12 -20.86 -4.49
N GLN A 72 2.82 -21.01 -3.36
CA GLN A 72 2.68 -20.09 -2.24
C GLN A 72 2.94 -18.65 -2.70
N PRO A 73 2.17 -17.67 -2.21
CA PRO A 73 2.40 -16.27 -2.56
C PRO A 73 3.84 -15.89 -2.20
N GLY A 74 4.51 -15.12 -3.06
CA GLY A 74 5.84 -14.60 -2.73
C GLY A 74 5.78 -13.71 -1.48
N PHE A 75 6.87 -13.63 -0.73
CA PHE A 75 6.92 -12.92 0.57
C PHE A 75 6.34 -11.50 0.52
N THR A 76 6.69 -10.72 -0.51
CA THR A 76 6.11 -9.37 -0.74
C THR A 76 4.61 -9.39 -0.99
N LYS A 77 4.12 -10.35 -1.77
CA LYS A 77 2.70 -10.50 -2.08
C LYS A 77 1.91 -10.81 -0.79
N ALA A 78 2.45 -11.71 0.04
CA ALA A 78 1.86 -12.04 1.33
C ALA A 78 1.84 -10.83 2.29
N CYS A 79 2.93 -10.06 2.42
CA CYS A 79 2.92 -8.83 3.24
C CYS A 79 1.84 -7.84 2.78
N ARG A 80 1.68 -7.67 1.45
CA ARG A 80 0.63 -6.81 0.87
C ARG A 80 -0.76 -7.29 1.24
N MET A 81 -1.03 -8.58 1.09
CA MET A 81 -2.32 -9.18 1.45
C MET A 81 -2.64 -8.97 2.93
N ILE A 82 -1.69 -9.26 3.83
CA ILE A 82 -1.88 -9.12 5.27
C ILE A 82 -2.26 -7.68 5.64
N LEU A 83 -1.51 -6.69 5.13
CA LEU A 83 -1.85 -5.28 5.40
C LEU A 83 -3.24 -4.91 4.87
N MET A 84 -3.56 -5.32 3.64
CA MET A 84 -4.83 -5.01 3.00
C MET A 84 -6.02 -5.65 3.74
N GLU A 85 -5.91 -6.93 4.12
CA GLU A 85 -6.96 -7.68 4.82
C GLU A 85 -7.15 -7.24 6.27
N SER A 86 -6.07 -6.79 6.93
CA SER A 86 -6.12 -6.42 8.35
C SER A 86 -7.05 -5.26 8.65
N GLY A 87 -7.25 -4.35 7.69
CA GLY A 87 -8.02 -3.11 7.87
C GLY A 87 -7.56 -2.26 9.06
N ARG A 88 -6.31 -2.42 9.52
CA ARG A 88 -5.73 -1.69 10.66
C ARG A 88 -4.22 -1.54 10.51
N ALA A 89 -3.64 -0.67 11.34
CA ALA A 89 -2.18 -0.59 11.44
C ALA A 89 -1.61 -1.85 12.09
N MET A 90 -0.62 -2.49 11.45
CA MET A 90 0.09 -3.68 11.93
C MET A 90 1.57 -3.37 12.12
N ASN A 91 2.14 -3.84 13.24
CA ASN A 91 3.59 -3.80 13.42
C ASN A 91 4.25 -5.04 12.78
N SER A 92 5.58 -5.03 12.67
CA SER A 92 6.32 -6.12 12.02
C SER A 92 6.17 -7.47 12.74
N ARG A 93 5.96 -7.47 14.06
CA ARG A 93 5.70 -8.68 14.84
C ARG A 93 4.32 -9.25 14.51
N ASP A 94 3.27 -8.41 14.45
CA ASP A 94 1.93 -8.87 14.10
C ASP A 94 1.91 -9.59 12.74
N ILE A 95 2.69 -9.10 11.78
CA ILE A 95 2.82 -9.69 10.45
C ILE A 95 3.61 -11.00 10.50
N CYS A 96 4.72 -11.06 11.23
CA CYS A 96 5.46 -12.30 11.45
C CYS A 96 4.61 -13.37 12.14
N ASP A 97 3.80 -13.00 13.12
CA ASP A 97 2.89 -13.92 13.82
C ASP A 97 1.84 -14.47 12.84
N TYR A 98 1.27 -13.63 11.97
CA TYR A 98 0.38 -14.07 10.89
C TYR A 98 1.07 -15.07 9.95
N PHE A 99 2.30 -14.77 9.51
CA PHE A 99 3.07 -15.70 8.69
C PHE A 99 3.28 -17.03 9.40
N GLN A 100 3.64 -17.01 10.69
CA GLN A 100 3.87 -18.23 11.45
C GLN A 100 2.62 -19.09 11.58
N GLU A 101 1.44 -18.47 11.68
CA GLU A 101 0.15 -19.16 11.79
C GLU A 101 -0.35 -19.70 10.44
N LYS A 102 -0.26 -18.90 9.37
CA LYS A 102 -0.92 -19.21 8.09
C LYS A 102 0.02 -19.67 6.99
N LEU A 103 1.29 -19.24 7.01
CA LEU A 103 2.27 -19.42 5.94
C LEU A 103 3.69 -19.73 6.50
N PRO A 104 3.85 -20.73 7.38
CA PRO A 104 5.10 -20.96 8.09
C PRO A 104 6.27 -21.30 7.15
N ASP A 105 6.01 -22.04 6.07
CA ASP A 105 7.04 -22.42 5.08
C ASP A 105 7.63 -21.21 4.34
N LEU A 106 6.82 -20.16 4.17
CA LEU A 106 7.25 -18.93 3.51
C LEU A 106 8.15 -18.12 4.44
N LEU A 107 7.83 -18.11 5.74
CA LEU A 107 8.63 -17.46 6.77
C LEU A 107 9.99 -18.14 6.96
N ALA A 108 10.01 -19.48 6.96
CA ALA A 108 11.20 -20.30 7.19
C ALA A 108 12.31 -20.10 6.14
N ARG A 109 11.98 -19.55 4.95
CA ARG A 109 12.93 -19.26 3.88
C ARG A 109 13.81 -18.04 4.17
N HIS A 110 13.48 -17.26 5.20
CA HIS A 110 14.17 -16.03 5.55
C HIS A 110 15.01 -16.22 6.81
N LYS A 111 16.32 -15.94 6.71
CA LYS A 111 17.25 -16.01 7.86
C LYS A 111 16.85 -15.05 9.00
N ASP A 112 16.31 -13.89 8.64
CA ASP A 112 15.73 -12.92 9.57
C ASP A 112 14.35 -12.48 9.05
N PRO A 113 13.27 -13.11 9.52
CA PRO A 113 11.90 -12.78 9.13
C PRO A 113 11.50 -11.33 9.44
N MET A 114 11.87 -10.82 10.62
CA MET A 114 11.50 -9.48 11.07
C MET A 114 12.14 -8.39 10.21
N ALA A 115 13.43 -8.55 9.88
CA ALA A 115 14.12 -7.63 8.98
C ALA A 115 13.56 -7.69 7.55
N SER A 116 13.23 -8.91 7.08
CA SER A 116 12.62 -9.12 5.76
C SER A 116 11.25 -8.44 5.67
N VAL A 117 10.38 -8.63 6.67
CA VAL A 117 9.07 -7.96 6.77
C VAL A 117 9.26 -6.45 6.74
N THR A 118 10.11 -5.91 7.62
CA THR A 118 10.34 -4.45 7.72
C THR A 118 10.82 -3.86 6.38
N THR A 119 11.73 -4.54 5.69
CA THR A 119 12.24 -4.12 4.38
C THR A 119 11.11 -4.06 3.35
N VAL A 120 10.28 -5.10 3.30
CA VAL A 120 9.13 -5.14 2.39
C VAL A 120 8.13 -4.03 2.72
N LEU A 121 7.81 -3.81 3.99
CA LEU A 121 6.87 -2.77 4.40
C LEU A 121 7.37 -1.36 4.05
N ASN A 122 8.67 -1.10 4.21
CA ASN A 122 9.27 0.16 3.76
C ASN A 122 9.15 0.33 2.25
N ARG A 123 9.41 -0.71 1.46
CA ARG A 123 9.19 -0.66 0.00
C ARG A 123 7.72 -0.40 -0.35
N LEU A 124 6.77 -0.99 0.37
CA LEU A 124 5.35 -0.71 0.16
C LEU A 124 4.99 0.75 0.48
N VAL A 125 5.68 1.38 1.44
CA VAL A 125 5.56 2.82 1.71
C VAL A 125 6.17 3.65 0.58
N GLU A 126 7.38 3.31 0.12
CA GLU A 126 8.03 3.96 -1.03
C GLU A 126 7.16 3.88 -2.29
N TYR A 127 6.41 2.78 -2.43
CA TYR A 127 5.48 2.55 -3.52
C TYR A 127 4.12 3.26 -3.35
N GLY A 128 3.85 3.90 -2.21
CA GLY A 128 2.57 4.53 -1.91
C GLY A 128 1.42 3.55 -1.69
N GLU A 129 1.73 2.28 -1.40
CA GLU A 129 0.73 1.24 -1.13
C GLU A 129 0.40 1.15 0.37
N ALA A 130 1.37 1.46 1.22
CA ALA A 130 1.23 1.49 2.67
C ALA A 130 1.67 2.85 3.25
N GLU A 131 1.21 3.16 4.45
CA GLU A 131 1.66 4.30 5.24
C GLU A 131 2.35 3.80 6.51
N ALA A 132 3.51 4.38 6.83
CA ALA A 132 4.16 4.14 8.11
C ALA A 132 3.55 5.06 9.18
N VAL A 133 3.00 4.48 10.23
CA VAL A 133 2.32 5.19 11.32
C VAL A 133 2.92 4.80 12.67
N MET A 134 2.71 5.64 13.68
CA MET A 134 3.02 5.28 15.07
C MET A 134 1.75 4.78 15.75
N SER A 135 1.79 3.55 16.27
CA SER A 135 0.69 2.92 16.99
C SER A 135 1.20 2.39 18.32
N ASN A 136 0.60 2.82 19.44
CA ASN A 136 1.00 2.44 20.80
C ASN A 136 2.51 2.62 21.07
N GLY A 137 3.09 3.73 20.58
CA GLY A 137 4.51 4.04 20.76
C GLY A 137 5.48 3.19 19.91
N ARG A 138 4.96 2.35 19.02
CA ARG A 138 5.77 1.53 18.10
C ARG A 138 5.46 1.86 16.65
N ARG A 139 6.44 1.65 15.78
CA ARG A 139 6.25 1.77 14.34
C ARG A 139 5.34 0.66 13.85
N ALA A 140 4.34 1.05 13.08
CA ALA A 140 3.38 0.19 12.42
C ALA A 140 3.17 0.65 10.97
N TRP A 141 2.50 -0.18 10.19
CA TRP A 141 2.17 0.09 8.80
C TRP A 141 0.70 -0.18 8.60
N ARG A 142 0.01 0.71 7.89
CA ARG A 142 -1.37 0.47 7.46
C ARG A 142 -1.48 0.56 5.96
N TRP A 143 -2.46 -0.13 5.39
CA TRP A 143 -2.77 0.00 3.97
C TRP A 143 -3.38 1.38 3.68
N VAL A 144 -2.97 2.04 2.58
CA VAL A 144 -3.40 3.43 2.27
C VAL A 144 -4.90 3.55 1.99
N ALA A 145 -5.63 2.45 1.77
CA ALA A 145 -7.10 2.51 1.70
C ALA A 145 -7.75 3.05 2.98
N ASP A 146 -7.01 2.98 4.09
CA ASP A 146 -7.54 3.01 5.43
C ASP A 146 -7.29 4.34 6.15
N VAL A 147 -6.81 5.37 5.44
CA VAL A 147 -6.83 6.75 5.94
C VAL A 147 -8.26 7.27 5.75
N PRO A 148 -9.10 7.39 6.81
CA PRO A 148 -10.20 8.34 6.73
C PRO A 148 -9.54 9.69 6.48
N SER A 149 -9.91 10.33 5.38
CA SER A 149 -9.57 11.73 5.17
C SER A 149 -10.12 12.48 6.39
N SER A 150 -9.26 12.80 7.36
CA SER A 150 -9.64 13.73 8.41
C SER A 150 -10.11 14.99 7.69
N PRO A 151 -11.37 15.44 7.87
CA PRO A 151 -11.80 16.68 7.27
C PRO A 151 -10.86 17.75 7.79
N THR A 152 -10.11 18.37 6.88
CA THR A 152 -9.38 19.60 7.14
C THR A 152 -10.37 20.53 7.83
N THR A 153 -10.10 20.83 9.11
CA THR A 153 -10.85 21.83 9.89
C THR A 153 -10.68 23.19 9.21
N GLY A 154 -11.49 23.42 8.20
CA GLY A 154 -11.86 24.73 7.69
C GLY A 154 -13.31 24.91 8.07
N ASP A 155 -13.53 25.59 9.19
CA ASP A 155 -14.48 26.69 9.35
C ASP A 155 -14.92 26.79 10.83
N GLN A 156 -14.52 27.88 11.48
CA GLN A 156 -15.32 28.46 12.56
C GLN A 156 -15.12 29.98 12.56
N VAL A 157 -15.90 30.61 11.67
CA VAL A 157 -16.60 31.89 11.82
C VAL A 157 -16.73 32.46 13.25
N GLY A 158 -16.62 33.80 13.33
CA GLY A 158 -17.02 34.60 14.49
C GLY A 158 -17.35 36.04 14.09
N LEU A 159 -18.39 36.21 13.27
CA LEU A 159 -19.12 37.47 13.13
C LEU A 159 -20.05 37.60 14.35
N VAL A 160 -19.89 38.63 15.17
CA VAL A 160 -20.95 39.08 16.09
C VAL A 160 -21.17 40.58 15.95
N SER A 161 -22.47 40.88 15.87
CA SER A 161 -23.17 42.14 15.63
C SER A 161 -22.74 43.33 16.46
#